data_AF-Q03382-F1
#
_entry.id   AF-Q03382-F1
#
_cell.length_a   1.000
_cell.length_b   1.000
_cell.length_c   1.000
_cell.angle_alpha   90.00
_cell.angle_beta   90.00
_cell.angle_gamma   90.00
#
_symmetry.space_group_name_H-M   'P 1'
#
loop_
_entity.id
_entity.type
_entity.pdbx_description
1 polymer ?
#
loop_
_entity_poly.entity_id
_entity_poly.type
_entity_poly.pdbx_seq_one_letter_code
_entity_poly.pdbx_strand_id
1 'polypeptide(L)' 'MPEKTKLGNSLSFNYFLLLVGVLTFLGYYFLGDSNIMISWLLAMCPITVGIANIGRIKNEK' A
#
# COMPACT_ATOMS: atom_id res chain seq x y z
N MET A 1 -4.66 -13.45 21.68
CA MET A 1 -4.85 -12.82 20.35
C MET A 1 -3.59 -12.06 20.03
N PRO A 2 -2.93 -12.24 18.87
CA PRO A 2 -1.84 -11.34 18.50
C PRO A 2 -2.45 -9.94 18.51
N GLU A 3 -1.90 -9.05 19.33
CA GLU A 3 -2.34 -7.66 19.41
C GLU A 3 -2.35 -7.14 17.99
N LYS A 4 -3.54 -6.90 17.44
CA LYS A 4 -3.69 -6.34 16.10
C LYS A 4 -2.87 -5.05 16.14
N THR A 5 -1.78 -4.99 15.39
CA THR A 5 -0.89 -3.83 15.44
C THR A 5 -1.74 -2.60 15.17
N LYS A 6 -1.78 -1.67 16.13
CA LYS A 6 -2.65 -0.48 16.10
C LYS A 6 -2.56 0.28 14.78
N LEU A 7 -1.39 0.20 14.13
CA LEU A 7 -1.10 0.77 12.83
C LEU A 7 -1.91 0.14 11.68
N GLY A 8 -1.99 -1.19 11.62
CA GLY A 8 -2.72 -1.91 10.58
C GLY A 8 -4.24 -1.68 10.63
N ASN A 9 -4.79 -1.37 11.80
CA ASN A 9 -6.20 -1.03 11.98
C ASN A 9 -6.51 0.47 11.73
N SER A 10 -5.48 1.29 11.48
CA SER A 10 -5.68 2.70 11.19
C SER A 10 -6.07 2.90 9.73
N LEU A 11 -7.28 3.40 9.49
CA LEU A 11 -7.77 3.70 8.14
C LEU A 11 -6.84 4.69 7.41
N SER A 12 -6.32 5.70 8.11
CA SER A 12 -5.42 6.70 7.54
C SER A 12 -4.07 6.09 7.14
N PHE A 13 -3.52 5.19 7.94
CA PHE A 13 -2.27 4.50 7.58
C PHE A 13 -2.44 3.66 6.32
N ASN A 14 -3.58 2.98 6.16
CA ASN A 14 -3.81 2.19 4.96
C ASN A 14 -4.05 3.03 3.70
N TYR A 15 -4.69 4.20 3.82
CA TYR A 15 -4.71 5.17 2.71
C TYR A 15 -3.31 5.72 2.41
N PHE A 16 -2.49 5.93 3.43
CA PHE A 16 -1.10 6.33 3.25
C PHE A 16 -0.30 5.25 2.51
N LEU A 17 -0.53 3.96 2.77
CA LEU A 17 0.09 2.88 1.99
C LEU A 17 -0.31 2.94 0.51
N LEU A 18 -1.57 3.26 0.19
CA LEU A 18 -1.99 3.44 -1.20
C LEU A 18 -1.25 4.60 -1.86
N LEU A 19 -1.13 5.74 -1.16
CA LEU A 19 -0.36 6.87 -1.63
C LEU A 19 1.11 6.51 -1.86
N VAL A 20 1.74 5.82 -0.90
CA VAL A 20 3.12 5.32 -1.02
C VAL A 20 3.26 4.42 -2.23
N GLY A 21 2.31 3.51 -2.49
CA GLY A 21 2.36 2.65 -3.67
C GLY A 21 2.31 3.41 -4.99
N VAL A 22 1.44 4.43 -5.09
CA VAL A 22 1.41 5.30 -6.28
C VAL A 22 2.73 6.07 -6.43
N LEU A 23 3.26 6.63 -5.33
CA LEU A 23 4.54 7.33 -5.34
C LEU A 23 5.71 6.41 -5.70
N THR A 24 5.71 5.17 -5.22
CA THR A 24 6.68 4.14 -5.59
C THR A 24 6.61 3.87 -7.09
N PHE A 25 5.42 3.67 -7.65
CA PHE A 25 5.26 3.48 -9.09
C PHE A 25 5.88 4.64 -9.88
N LEU A 26 5.47 5.87 -9.55
CA LEU A 26 5.93 7.08 -10.23
C LEU A 26 7.44 7.29 -10.06
N GLY A 27 7.96 7.11 -8.86
CA GLY A 27 9.39 7.27 -8.57
C GLY A 27 10.24 6.28 -9.35
N TYR A 28 9.91 4.98 -9.34
CA TYR A 28 10.69 4.00 -10.09
C TYR A 28 10.56 4.18 -11.60
N TYR A 29 9.36 4.47 -12.10
CA TYR A 29 9.12 4.61 -13.54
C TYR A 29 9.75 5.88 -14.13
N PHE A 30 9.58 7.04 -13.48
CA PHE A 30 10.05 8.32 -14.01
C PHE A 30 11.45 8.71 -13.53
N LEU A 31 11.85 8.36 -12.30
CA LEU A 31 13.16 8.76 -11.75
C LEU A 31 14.21 7.67 -11.85
N GLY A 32 13.78 6.40 -11.78
CA GLY A 32 14.70 5.25 -11.80
C GLY A 32 14.92 4.65 -13.18
N ASP A 33 14.32 5.21 -14.24
CA ASP A 33 14.24 4.63 -15.60
C ASP A 33 13.88 3.14 -15.59
N SER A 34 13.15 2.70 -14.57
CA SER A 34 12.81 1.31 -14.39
C SER A 34 11.70 0.95 -15.36
N ASN A 35 11.77 -0.25 -15.93
CA ASN A 35 10.69 -0.76 -16.77
C ASN A 35 9.37 -0.74 -15.98
N ILE A 36 8.27 -0.38 -16.66
CA ILE A 36 6.89 -0.41 -16.16
C ILE A 36 6.63 -1.65 -15.31
N MET A 37 7.09 -2.83 -15.74
CA MET A 37 6.87 -4.07 -15.02
C MET A 37 7.48 -4.07 -13.60
N ILE A 38 8.69 -3.53 -13.42
CA ILE A 38 9.36 -3.46 -12.12
C ILE A 38 8.67 -2.42 -11.24
N SER A 39 8.42 -1.22 -11.77
CA SER A 39 7.72 -0.15 -11.05
C SER A 39 6.34 -0.61 -10.58
N TRP A 40 5.63 -1.35 -11.43
CA TRP A 40 4.33 -1.94 -11.12
C TRP A 40 4.43 -2.98 -10.00
N LEU A 41 5.36 -3.94 -10.11
CA LEU A 41 5.57 -4.96 -9.07
C LEU A 41 5.86 -4.34 -7.70
N LEU A 42 6.70 -3.32 -7.64
CA LEU A 42 7.05 -2.63 -6.39
C LEU A 42 5.87 -1.86 -5.80
N ALA A 43 5.06 -1.22 -6.65
CA ALA A 43 3.86 -0.50 -6.21
C ALA A 43 2.77 -1.44 -5.66
N MET A 44 2.67 -2.66 -6.20
CA MET A 44 1.64 -3.62 -5.80
C MET A 44 1.77 -4.08 -4.34
N CYS A 45 2.98 -4.12 -3.78
CA CYS A 45 3.20 -4.52 -2.38
C CYS A 45 2.42 -3.63 -1.38
N PRO A 46 2.72 -2.31 -1.27
CA PRO A 46 1.98 -1.44 -0.35
C PRO A 46 0.51 -1.28 -0.75
N ILE A 47 0.17 -1.32 -2.06
CA ILE A 47 -1.21 -1.22 -2.52
C ILE A 47 -2.05 -2.41 -2.04
N THR A 48 -1.54 -3.63 -2.22
CA THR A 48 -2.25 -4.85 -1.82
C THR A 48 -2.48 -4.88 -0.32
N VAL A 49 -1.46 -4.55 0.47
CA VAL A 49 -1.58 -4.47 1.94
C VAL A 49 -2.60 -3.40 2.35
N GLY A 50 -2.53 -2.21 1.73
CA GLY A 50 -3.48 -1.12 2.00
C GLY A 50 -4.93 -1.51 1.70
N ILE A 51 -5.19 -2.09 0.52
CA ILE A 51 -6.53 -2.54 0.11
C ILE A 51 -7.04 -3.65 1.05
N ALA A 52 -6.22 -4.67 1.31
CA ALA A 52 -6.61 -5.80 2.16
C ALA A 52 -6.99 -5.33 3.56
N ASN A 53 -6.20 -4.42 4.14
CA ASN A 53 -6.48 -3.87 5.46
C ASN A 53 -7.70 -2.94 5.46
N ILE A 54 -7.89 -2.10 4.43
CA ILE A 54 -9.09 -1.26 4.33
C ILE A 54 -10.36 -2.12 4.24
N GLY A 55 -10.32 -3.17 3.43
CA GLY A 55 -11.44 -4.12 3.32
C GLY A 55 -11.74 -4.78 4.67
N ARG A 56 -10.71 -5.19 5.42
CA ARG A 56 -10.88 -5.73 6.78
C ARG A 56 -11.45 -4.69 7.75
N ILE A 57 -10.90 -3.48 7.80
CA ILE A 57 -11.37 -2.40 8.70
C ILE A 57 -12.83 -2.05 8.40
N LYS A 58 -13.22 -1.97 7.13
CA LYS A 58 -14.59 -1.66 6.72
C LYS A 58 -15.58 -2.77 7.04
N ASN A 59 -15.14 -4.04 7.09
CA ASN A 59 -15.99 -5.17 7.47
C ASN A 59 -16.02 -5.41 8.99
N GLU A 60 -15.03 -4.93 9.75
CA GLU A 60 -15.00 -5.03 11.22
C GLU A 60 -15.72 -3.85 11.92
N LYS A 61 -16.04 -2.77 11.20
CA LYS A 61 -16.81 -1.61 11.69
C LYS A 61 -18.27 -1.70 11.25
#